data_AF-A0A377HXK9-F1
#
_entry.id   AF-A0A377HXK9-F1
#
_cell.length_a   1.000
_cell.length_b   1.000
_cell.length_c   1.000
_cell.angle_alpha   90.00
_cell.angle_beta   90.00
_cell.angle_gamma   90.00
#
_symmetry.space_group_name_H-M   'P 1'
#
loop_
_entity.id
_entity.type
_entity.pdbx_description
1 polymer ?
#
loop_
_entity_poly.entity_id
_entity_poly.type
_entity_poly.pdbx_seq_one_letter_code
_entity_poly.pdbx_strand_id
1 'polypeptide(L)' 'MNPVDTNFDFGGLTLSNVERIEVLRGEQSALWGSDAMGGVVYITTKSGLYKGKPFNIDFDLVQDRTAL' A
#
# COMPACT_ATOMS: atom_id res chain seq x y z
N MET A 1 12.93 -12.22 -31.22
CA MET A 1 12.44 -11.49 -30.03
C MET A 1 11.26 -10.65 -30.46
N ASN A 2 10.09 -10.85 -29.87
CA ASN A 2 8.90 -10.08 -30.16
C ASN A 2 8.88 -8.88 -29.22
N PRO A 3 8.85 -7.63 -29.70
CA PRO A 3 8.95 -6.43 -28.83
C PRO A 3 7.74 -6.20 -27.91
N VAL A 4 6.75 -7.10 -27.89
CA VAL A 4 5.53 -7.02 -27.07
C VAL A 4 5.67 -7.80 -25.75
N ASP A 5 6.83 -8.40 -25.47
CA ASP A 5 7.09 -9.12 -24.22
C ASP A 5 7.33 -8.17 -23.02
N THR A 6 6.71 -6.99 -23.01
CA THR A 6 6.65 -6.05 -21.87
C THR A 6 5.56 -6.45 -20.87
N ASN A 7 5.34 -7.76 -20.71
CA ASN A 7 4.22 -8.28 -19.92
C ASN A 7 4.57 -8.15 -18.44
N PHE A 8 4.04 -7.13 -17.78
CA PHE A 8 4.14 -6.98 -16.34
C PHE A 8 3.22 -8.01 -15.66
N ASP A 9 3.78 -8.84 -14.78
CA ASP A 9 3.01 -9.84 -14.03
C ASP A 9 2.40 -9.22 -12.76
N PHE A 10 1.07 -9.12 -12.75
CA PHE A 10 0.30 -8.65 -11.60
C PHE A 10 -0.07 -9.77 -10.62
N GLY A 11 0.33 -11.02 -10.86
CA GLY A 11 -0.08 -12.19 -10.08
C GLY A 11 0.32 -12.15 -8.60
N GLY A 12 1.35 -11.38 -8.24
CA GLY A 12 1.75 -11.15 -6.85
C GLY A 12 0.94 -10.07 -6.12
N LEU A 13 0.13 -9.27 -6.84
CA LEU A 13 -0.64 -8.17 -6.27
C LEU A 13 -2.01 -8.67 -5.83
N THR A 14 -2.17 -8.97 -4.54
CA THR A 14 -3.48 -9.34 -3.99
C THR A 14 -4.46 -8.15 -3.99
N LEU A 15 -5.61 -8.32 -4.64
CA LEU A 15 -6.70 -7.33 -4.65
C LEU A 15 -7.26 -7.06 -3.24
N SER A 16 -7.03 -7.97 -2.27
CA SER A 16 -7.47 -7.78 -0.88
C SER A 16 -6.92 -6.51 -0.24
N ASN A 17 -5.73 -6.06 -0.68
CA ASN A 17 -5.05 -4.88 -0.18
C ASN A 17 -5.23 -3.65 -1.08
N VAL A 18 -6.04 -3.74 -2.13
CA VAL A 18 -6.33 -2.60 -3.01
C VAL A 18 -7.56 -1.86 -2.46
N GLU A 19 -7.46 -0.54 -2.40
CA GLU A 19 -8.54 0.36 -1.99
C GLU A 19 -9.28 0.91 -3.21
N ARG A 20 -8.53 1.35 -4.22
CA ARG A 20 -9.10 1.95 -5.43
C ARG A 20 -8.18 1.73 -6.64
N ILE A 21 -8.80 1.49 -7.79
CA ILE A 21 -8.13 1.42 -9.09
C ILE A 21 -8.74 2.48 -9.99
N GLU A 22 -7.92 3.38 -10.51
CA GLU A 22 -8.32 4.44 -11.43
C GLU A 22 -7.62 4.25 -12.78
N VAL A 23 -8.37 4.42 -13.86
CA VAL A 23 -7.82 4.31 -15.22
C VAL A 23 -7.96 5.67 -15.90
N LEU A 24 -6.82 6.33 -16.09
CA LEU A 24 -6.71 7.58 -16.82
C LEU A 24 -6.40 7.24 -18.28
N ARG A 25 -7.38 7.45 -19.16
CA ARG A 25 -7.23 7.19 -20.60
C ARG A 25 -6.63 8.41 -21.31
N GLY A 26 -5.79 8.16 -22.32
CA GLY A 26 -5.12 9.21 -23.09
C GLY A 26 -3.75 9.59 -22.52
N GLU A 27 -3.07 10.55 -23.14
CA GLU A 27 -1.70 10.90 -22.74
C GLU A 27 -1.69 11.50 -21.32
N GLN A 28 -0.87 10.92 -20.45
CA GLN A 28 -0.61 11.46 -19.11
C GLN A 28 0.89 11.75 -18.94
N SER A 29 1.60 11.95 -20.04
CA SER A 29 3.06 12.06 -20.10
C SER A 29 3.61 13.29 -19.37
N ALA A 30 2.83 14.37 -19.27
CA ALA A 30 3.21 15.56 -18.51
C ALA A 30 3.35 15.28 -16.99
N LEU A 31 2.58 14.33 -16.44
CA LEU A 31 2.59 13.99 -15.01
C LEU A 31 3.41 12.73 -14.70
N TRP A 32 3.46 11.77 -15.62
CA TRP A 32 4.00 10.43 -15.38
C TRP A 32 5.17 10.04 -16.30
N GLY A 33 5.60 10.92 -17.21
CA GLY A 33 6.71 10.68 -18.13
C GLY A 33 6.31 10.04 -19.46
N SER A 34 7.28 9.90 -20.37
CA SER A 34 7.05 9.47 -21.76
C SER A 34 6.35 8.11 -21.90
N ASP A 35 6.46 7.23 -20.90
CA ASP A 35 5.84 5.91 -20.95
C ASP A 35 4.32 5.93 -20.70
N ALA A 36 3.78 7.06 -20.24
CA ALA A 36 2.35 7.26 -19.98
C ALA A 36 1.55 7.75 -21.21
N MET A 37 2.05 7.52 -22.43
CA MET A 37 1.36 7.93 -23.67
C MET A 37 0.06 7.14 -23.93
N GLY A 38 -0.01 5.87 -23.52
CA GLY A 38 -1.20 5.02 -23.70
C GLY A 38 -2.28 5.20 -22.62
N GLY A 39 -1.98 5.92 -21.55
CA GLY A 39 -2.80 6.02 -20.34
C GLY A 39 -2.08 5.52 -19.09
N VAL A 40 -2.71 5.71 -17.94
CA VAL A 40 -2.17 5.36 -16.63
C VAL A 40 -3.20 4.55 -15.84
N VAL A 41 -2.73 3.47 -15.22
CA VAL A 41 -3.50 2.73 -14.22
C VAL A 41 -2.93 3.09 -12.85
N TYR A 42 -3.69 3.84 -12.07
CA TYR A 42 -3.30 4.30 -10.74
C TYR A 42 -3.96 3.44 -9.67
N ILE A 43 -3.15 2.76 -8.85
CA ILE A 43 -3.63 1.82 -7.84
C ILE A 43 -3.32 2.39 -6.46
N THR A 44 -4.36 2.65 -5.67
CA THR A 44 -4.23 3.01 -4.26
C THR A 44 -4.41 1.75 -3.41
N THR A 45 -3.41 1.44 -2.58
CA THR A 45 -3.51 0.34 -1.61
C THR A 45 -4.12 0.82 -0.31
N LYS A 46 -4.75 -0.10 0.43
CA LYS A 46 -5.22 0.15 1.79
C LYS A 46 -4.02 0.57 2.62
N SER A 47 -4.12 1.71 3.27
CA SER A 47 -3.14 2.16 4.25
C SER A 47 -2.94 1.05 5.29
N GLY A 48 -1.70 0.58 5.47
CA GLY A 48 -1.41 -0.39 6.52
C GLY A 48 -1.87 0.14 7.88
N LEU A 49 -2.35 -0.75 8.76
CA LEU A 49 -2.75 -0.46 10.15
C LEU A 49 -1.60 0.08 11.04
N TYR A 50 -0.47 0.51 10.45
CA TYR A 50 0.79 0.83 11.11
C TYR A 50 1.02 2.33 11.31
N LYS A 51 0.12 3.20 10.83
CA LYS A 51 0.15 4.63 11.17
C LYS A 51 -0.72 4.87 12.40
N GLY A 52 -0.10 4.89 13.59
CA GLY A 52 -0.75 5.39 14.81
C GLY A 52 -1.34 4.34 15.75
N LYS A 53 -0.91 3.07 15.71
CA LYS A 53 -1.21 2.17 16.83
C LYS A 53 -0.36 2.59 18.04
N PRO A 54 -0.97 2.98 19.18
CA PRO A 54 -0.20 3.25 20.38
C PRO A 54 0.47 1.96 20.83
N PHE A 55 1.79 2.00 21.04
CA PHE A 55 2.51 0.96 21.76
C PHE A 55 2.28 1.20 23.25
N ASN A 56 1.44 0.38 23.87
CA ASN A 56 1.16 0.47 25.31
C ASN A 56 2.16 -0.42 26.05
N ILE A 57 2.83 0.15 27.06
CA ILE A 57 3.66 -0.57 28.01
C ILE A 57 3.02 -0.38 29.37
N ASP A 58 2.47 -1.45 29.93
CA ASP A 58 1.89 -1.45 31.28
C ASP A 58 2.90 -2.09 32.25
N PHE A 59 3.24 -1.38 33.32
CA PHE A 59 4.03 -1.91 34.44
C PHE A 59 3.13 -1.95 35.68
N ASP A 60 2.88 -3.14 36.21
CA ASP A 60 2.16 -3.32 37.48
C ASP A 60 3.16 -3.67 38.58
N LEU A 61 3.33 -2.76 39.54
CA LEU A 61 4.08 -3.02 40.76
C LEU A 61 3.08 -3.35 41.87
N VAL A 62 2.82 -4.64 42.05
CA VAL A 62 2.12 -5.14 43.23
C VAL A 62 3.05 -4.98 44.43
N GLN A 63 2.79 -3.98 45.28
CA GLN A 63 3.35 -3.96 46.61
C GLN A 63 2.41 -4.76 47.52
N ASP A 64 2.74 -6.04 47.73
CA ASP A 64 2.06 -6.84 48.74
C ASP A 64 2.39 -6.22 50.11
N ARG A 65 1.48 -5.36 50.60
CA ARG A 65 1.45 -4.92 51.98
C ARG A 65 0.64 -5.92 52.77
N THR A 66 1.23 -7.10 52.98
CA THR A 66 0.87 -7.95 54.11
C THR A 66 1.39 -7.25 55.37
N ALA A 67 0.54 -6.40 55.94
CA ALA A 67 0.78 -5.82 57.25
C ALA A 67 0.60 -6.92 58.30
N LEU A 68 1.70 -7.34 58.94
CA LEU A 68 1.86 -7.58 60.38
C LEU A 68 3.35 -7.66 60.72
#